data_AF-A0AAD9I9G9-F1
#
_entry.id   AF-A0AAD9I9G9-F1
#
_cell.length_a   1.000
_cell.length_b   1.000
_cell.length_c   1.000
_cell.angle_alpha   90.00
_cell.angle_beta   90.00
_cell.angle_gamma   90.00
#
_symmetry.space_group_name_H-M   'P 1'
#
loop_
_entity.id
_entity.type
_entity.pdbx_description
1 polymer ?
#
loop_
_entity_poly.entity_id
_entity_poly.type
_entity_poly.pdbx_seq_one_letter_code
_entity_poly.pdbx_strand_id
1 'polypeptide(L)'
;MLSRDAKDWKAQDHYKVLGLAKYRYRATEDQIKRAHRKKVLKHHPDKKAAAGRAEDDNFFKCIQKATEVLLDPVKRRQFDSVDDEADVEPPSKKELASKGPAAFYKRWGAVFKAEARFSKVHPVPALGDAQSTRDEVEAFYNFWYHFDSWRSFEYLDEDVPDDNENRDQKRHMERKNANARKKKKAEDNARLRKLLDECMAGDERIKRFRQEASASKNKKRLEKEAAEKKAAEDAEAAKAAADRAAAEAEERAKADRDASKKAKEAAKNAVKKNKRVLRGSVKDANYFAAGDATPATIDAVLGHVELVQSKVDPDEMAALAGKLSGLKAADEIKAVWKAEVERLVGAGKLQEGEAKTLTE
;
A
#
# COMPACT_ATOMS: atom_id res chain seq x y z
N MET A 1 59.35 16.93 15.95
CA MET A 1 60.34 16.47 16.94
C MET A 1 59.56 16.03 18.18
N LEU A 2 59.89 14.89 18.79
CA LEU A 2 59.35 14.54 20.12
C LEU A 2 59.81 15.63 21.10
N SER A 3 58.86 16.29 21.77
CA SER A 3 59.18 17.16 22.90
C SER A 3 59.99 16.34 23.90
N ARG A 4 61.17 16.84 24.27
CA ARG A 4 62.10 16.13 25.16
C ARG A 4 61.95 16.58 26.61
N ASP A 5 61.07 17.53 26.90
CA ASP A 5 60.86 18.03 28.25
C ASP A 5 59.98 17.05 29.05
N ALA A 6 60.48 16.60 30.20
CA ALA A 6 59.77 15.69 31.08
C ALA A 6 58.55 16.36 31.73
N LYS A 7 58.52 17.70 31.83
CA LYS A 7 57.39 18.45 32.39
C LYS A 7 56.15 18.40 31.51
N ASP A 8 56.33 18.26 30.19
CA ASP A 8 55.25 18.18 29.20
C ASP A 8 55.04 16.74 28.71
N TRP A 9 55.26 15.75 29.59
CA TRP A 9 55.10 14.34 29.25
C TRP A 9 53.67 13.98 28.82
N LYS A 10 52.68 14.75 29.28
CA LYS A 10 51.26 14.49 29.02
C LYS A 10 50.89 14.72 27.56
N ALA A 11 51.50 15.70 26.90
CA ALA A 11 51.34 15.97 25.47
C ALA A 11 52.17 15.03 24.57
N GLN A 12 52.99 14.14 25.15
CA GLN A 12 53.83 13.24 24.38
C GLN A 12 53.10 11.97 23.97
N ASP A 13 53.45 11.49 22.79
CA ASP A 13 53.01 10.19 22.30
C ASP A 13 53.87 9.07 22.91
N HIS A 14 53.33 8.39 23.91
CA HIS A 14 54.01 7.32 24.63
C HIS A 14 54.47 6.17 23.73
N TYR A 15 53.72 5.84 22.68
CA TYR A 15 54.14 4.83 21.72
C TYR A 15 55.35 5.30 20.92
N LYS A 16 55.37 6.55 20.44
CA LYS A 16 56.54 7.11 19.74
C LYS A 16 57.76 7.21 20.65
N VAL A 17 57.59 7.59 21.92
CA VAL A 17 58.69 7.63 22.91
C VAL A 17 59.36 6.25 23.02
N LEU A 18 58.57 5.18 23.11
CA LEU A 18 59.09 3.80 23.13
C LEU A 18 59.50 3.26 21.76
N GLY A 19 59.21 3.95 20.66
CA GLY A 19 59.51 3.49 19.30
C GLY A 19 58.52 2.44 18.78
N LEU A 20 57.30 2.44 19.33
CA LEU A 20 56.18 1.56 19.00
C LEU A 20 55.12 2.25 18.13
N ALA A 21 55.48 3.35 17.47
CA ALA A 21 54.58 4.12 16.60
C ALA A 21 53.87 3.28 15.52
N LYS A 22 54.50 2.20 15.04
CA LYS A 22 53.89 1.27 14.07
C LYS A 22 52.79 0.39 14.68
N TYR A 23 52.93 0.04 15.96
CA TYR A 23 52.03 -0.89 16.64
C TYR A 23 50.89 -0.16 17.37
N ARG A 24 51.18 1.00 17.98
CA ARG A 24 50.23 1.84 18.77
C ARG A 24 49.36 0.99 19.71
N TYR A 25 48.04 1.18 19.68
CA TYR A 25 47.07 0.42 20.47
C TYR A 25 47.14 -1.11 20.26
N ARG A 26 47.72 -1.58 19.15
CA ARG A 26 47.94 -3.03 18.88
C ARG A 26 49.23 -3.57 19.50
N ALA A 27 50.03 -2.73 20.15
CA ALA A 27 51.24 -3.17 20.83
C ALA A 27 50.90 -4.11 21.99
N THR A 28 51.53 -5.28 21.99
CA THR A 28 51.43 -6.24 23.10
C THR A 28 52.26 -5.77 24.29
N GLU A 29 51.91 -6.24 25.48
CA GLU A 29 52.66 -5.95 26.70
C GLU A 29 54.15 -6.35 26.56
N ASP A 30 54.45 -7.49 25.93
CA ASP A 30 55.82 -7.93 25.67
C ASP A 30 56.58 -7.02 24.71
N GLN A 31 55.91 -6.46 23.70
CA GLN A 31 56.51 -5.46 22.81
C GLN A 31 56.84 -4.18 23.59
N ILE A 32 55.96 -3.77 24.51
CA ILE A 32 56.17 -2.60 25.38
C ILE A 32 57.36 -2.84 26.32
N LYS A 33 57.39 -3.98 27.04
CA LYS A 33 58.50 -4.34 27.93
C LYS A 33 59.85 -4.43 27.19
N ARG A 34 59.87 -5.02 25.99
CA ARG A 34 61.09 -5.10 25.16
C ARG A 34 61.55 -3.72 24.68
N ALA A 35 60.61 -2.88 24.23
CA ALA A 35 60.92 -1.52 23.79
C ALA A 35 61.47 -0.66 24.93
N HIS A 36 60.87 -0.76 26.13
CA HIS A 36 61.36 -0.10 27.34
C HIS A 36 62.81 -0.49 27.65
N ARG A 37 63.12 -1.79 27.76
CA ARG A 37 64.49 -2.28 28.03
C ARG A 37 65.49 -1.73 27.01
N LYS A 38 65.14 -1.77 25.72
CA LYS A 38 66.00 -1.24 24.64
C LYS A 38 66.22 0.27 24.76
N LYS A 39 65.19 1.04 25.12
CA LYS A 39 65.26 2.50 25.28
C LYS A 39 66.06 2.91 26.51
N VAL A 40 65.85 2.25 27.64
CA VAL A 40 66.62 2.44 28.89
C VAL A 40 68.10 2.19 28.63
N LEU A 41 68.47 1.06 28.02
CA LEU A 41 69.87 0.74 27.75
C LEU A 41 70.58 1.75 26.84
N LYS A 42 69.83 2.42 25.96
CA LYS A 42 70.35 3.42 25.00
C LYS A 42 70.41 4.82 25.59
N HIS A 43 69.49 5.16 26.49
CA HIS A 43 69.30 6.52 26.97
C HIS A 43 69.57 6.69 28.48
N HIS A 44 70.14 5.67 29.13
CA HIS A 44 70.51 5.70 30.55
C HIS A 44 71.43 6.90 30.87
N PRO A 45 71.18 7.63 31.98
CA PRO A 45 71.99 8.78 32.39
C PRO A 45 73.48 8.44 32.46
N ASP A 46 73.86 7.36 33.14
CA ASP A 46 75.26 6.93 33.31
C ASP A 46 76.04 6.78 32.00
N LYS A 47 75.40 6.22 30.96
CA LYS A 47 76.04 6.05 29.64
C LYS A 47 76.17 7.36 28.88
N LYS A 48 75.26 8.31 29.09
CA LYS A 48 75.33 9.65 28.48
C LYS A 48 76.39 10.51 29.16
N ALA A 49 76.47 10.44 30.49
CA ALA A 49 77.52 11.09 31.26
C ALA A 49 78.91 10.62 30.83
N ALA A 50 79.08 9.30 30.64
CA ALA A 50 80.32 8.72 30.09
C ALA A 50 80.65 9.17 28.65
N ALA A 51 79.67 9.67 27.89
CA ALA A 51 79.84 10.14 26.51
C ALA A 51 79.99 11.67 26.39
N GLY A 52 80.15 12.39 27.51
CA GLY A 52 80.39 13.85 27.53
C GLY A 52 79.22 14.70 27.02
N ARG A 53 78.00 14.14 26.95
CA ARG A 53 76.79 14.91 26.60
C ARG A 53 76.12 15.40 27.88
N ALA A 54 75.72 16.68 27.88
CA ALA A 54 75.06 17.33 29.02
C ALA A 54 73.90 16.49 29.60
N GLU A 55 73.70 16.66 30.91
CA GLU A 55 72.73 15.95 31.77
C GLU A 55 71.27 16.29 31.44
N ASP A 56 70.83 15.93 30.24
CA ASP A 56 69.42 15.99 29.85
C ASP A 56 68.76 14.61 30.07
N ASP A 57 68.41 14.37 31.33
CA ASP A 57 67.67 13.21 31.82
C ASP A 57 66.18 13.27 31.47
N ASN A 58 65.71 14.37 30.90
CA ASN A 58 64.30 14.56 30.62
C ASN A 58 63.76 13.47 29.69
N PHE A 59 64.52 13.09 28.66
CA PHE A 59 64.12 12.00 27.78
C PHE A 59 64.06 10.64 28.49
N PHE A 60 64.92 10.40 29.48
CA PHE A 60 64.88 9.17 30.27
C PHE A 60 63.61 9.13 31.15
N LYS A 61 63.27 10.26 31.78
CA LYS A 61 62.01 10.41 32.53
C LYS A 61 60.78 10.22 31.63
N CYS A 62 60.81 10.71 30.38
CA CYS A 62 59.76 10.43 29.40
C CYS A 62 59.64 8.93 29.09
N ILE A 63 60.75 8.20 28.96
CA ILE A 63 60.73 6.73 28.74
C ILE A 63 60.07 6.01 29.91
N GLN A 64 60.43 6.39 31.15
CA GLN A 64 59.82 5.82 32.35
C GLN A 64 58.32 6.09 32.38
N LYS A 65 57.91 7.34 32.13
CA LYS A 65 56.50 7.73 32.14
C LYS A 65 55.68 7.05 31.04
N ALA A 66 56.23 6.96 29.83
CA ALA A 66 55.59 6.24 28.73
C ALA A 66 55.38 4.76 29.06
N THR A 67 56.34 4.14 29.74
CA THR A 67 56.23 2.73 30.14
C THR A 67 55.20 2.54 31.25
N GLU A 68 55.18 3.44 32.24
CA GLU A 68 54.18 3.45 33.32
C GLU A 68 52.75 3.53 32.75
N VAL A 69 52.52 4.44 31.80
CA VAL A 69 51.20 4.62 31.16
C VAL A 69 50.83 3.42 30.30
N LEU A 70 51.76 2.89 29.49
CA LEU A 70 51.45 1.84 28.52
C LEU A 70 51.38 0.42 29.11
N LEU A 71 52.01 0.16 30.26
CA LEU A 71 51.91 -1.15 30.92
C LEU A 71 50.69 -1.26 31.84
N ASP A 72 50.19 -0.15 32.37
CA ASP A 72 48.97 -0.12 33.16
C ASP A 72 47.74 -0.15 32.22
N PRO A 73 46.88 -1.20 32.27
CA PRO A 73 45.75 -1.31 31.35
C PRO A 73 44.75 -0.15 31.45
N VAL A 74 44.57 0.42 32.64
CA VAL A 74 43.63 1.53 32.87
C VAL A 74 44.21 2.82 32.30
N LYS A 75 45.45 3.17 32.66
CA LYS A 75 46.12 4.37 32.15
C LYS A 75 46.31 4.31 30.64
N ARG A 76 46.66 3.14 30.10
CA ARG A 76 46.76 2.90 28.66
C ARG A 76 45.44 3.16 27.97
N ARG A 77 44.33 2.65 28.51
CA ARG A 77 43.00 2.89 27.95
C ARG A 77 42.59 4.35 28.01
N GLN A 78 42.91 5.05 29.10
CA GLN A 78 42.68 6.50 29.20
C GLN A 78 43.47 7.25 28.13
N PHE A 79 44.75 6.91 27.93
CA PHE A 79 45.60 7.48 26.90
C PHE A 79 45.07 7.18 25.48
N ASP A 80 44.76 5.92 25.19
CA ASP A 80 44.23 5.49 23.89
C ASP A 80 42.85 6.12 23.58
N SER A 81 42.12 6.61 24.60
CA SER A 81 40.84 7.31 24.43
C SER A 81 40.95 8.70 23.80
N VAL A 82 42.16 9.27 23.77
CA VAL A 82 42.44 10.61 23.24
C VAL A 82 43.57 10.60 22.20
N ASP A 83 43.86 9.44 21.63
CA ASP A 83 44.90 9.28 20.61
C ASP A 83 44.43 9.89 19.28
N ASP A 84 44.93 11.07 18.96
CA ASP A 84 44.59 11.83 17.75
C ASP A 84 45.00 11.10 16.45
N GLU A 85 45.99 10.20 16.49
CA GLU A 85 46.37 9.39 15.31
C GLU A 85 45.34 8.30 14.98
N ALA A 86 44.31 8.13 15.82
CA ALA A 86 43.15 7.33 15.51
C ALA A 86 42.30 7.93 14.39
N ASP A 87 42.30 9.26 14.30
CA ASP A 87 41.30 9.98 13.54
C ASP A 87 41.67 9.91 12.06
N VAL A 88 40.81 9.24 11.30
CA VAL A 88 40.94 9.14 9.85
C VAL A 88 40.01 10.18 9.24
N GLU A 89 40.58 11.13 8.50
CA GLU A 89 39.81 12.17 7.86
C GLU A 89 38.78 11.59 6.87
N PRO A 90 37.54 12.11 6.86
CA PRO A 90 36.55 11.70 5.87
C PRO A 90 37.00 12.09 4.45
N PRO A 91 36.69 11.27 3.44
CA PRO A 91 37.03 11.60 2.06
C PRO A 91 36.28 12.84 1.58
N SER A 92 36.97 13.72 0.85
CA SER A 92 36.33 14.87 0.22
C SER A 92 35.45 14.46 -0.97
N LYS A 93 34.43 15.26 -1.29
CA LYS A 93 33.56 15.03 -2.46
C LYS A 93 34.36 14.94 -3.77
N LYS A 94 35.41 15.75 -3.92
CA LYS A 94 36.29 15.78 -5.11
C LYS A 94 37.10 14.49 -5.25
N GLU A 95 37.59 13.95 -4.13
CA GLU A 95 38.32 12.67 -4.12
C GLU A 95 37.41 11.49 -4.45
N LEU A 96 36.16 11.50 -3.98
CA LEU A 96 35.19 10.45 -4.30
C LEU A 96 34.78 10.49 -5.78
N ALA A 97 34.53 11.68 -6.33
CA ALA A 97 34.11 11.84 -7.72
C ALA A 97 35.17 11.36 -8.73
N SER A 98 36.46 11.49 -8.41
CA SER A 98 37.56 11.14 -9.33
C SER A 98 37.93 9.66 -9.34
N LYS A 99 37.46 8.84 -8.38
CA LYS A 99 37.92 7.45 -8.19
C LYS A 99 36.82 6.40 -8.25
N GLY A 100 35.61 6.81 -8.62
CA GLY A 100 34.45 5.93 -8.82
C GLY A 100 33.86 5.32 -7.53
N PRO A 101 32.80 4.50 -7.65
CA PRO A 101 32.01 4.02 -6.51
C PRO A 101 32.80 3.17 -5.51
N ALA A 102 33.77 2.37 -5.97
CA ALA A 102 34.60 1.56 -5.08
C ALA A 102 35.44 2.39 -4.10
N ALA A 103 35.79 3.63 -4.47
CA ALA A 103 36.52 4.53 -3.60
C ALA A 103 35.70 4.99 -2.40
N PHE A 104 34.37 5.11 -2.55
CA PHE A 104 33.46 5.45 -1.45
C PHE A 104 33.58 4.45 -0.30
N TYR A 105 33.34 3.17 -0.59
CA TYR A 105 33.36 2.10 0.42
C TYR A 105 34.74 1.92 1.06
N LYS A 106 35.80 2.02 0.25
CA LYS A 106 37.17 1.90 0.76
C LYS A 106 37.52 3.02 1.73
N ARG A 107 37.16 4.27 1.42
CA ARG A 107 37.53 5.45 2.20
C ARG A 107 36.68 5.59 3.45
N TRP A 108 35.36 5.57 3.30
CA TRP A 108 34.46 5.58 4.45
C TRP A 108 34.62 4.34 5.32
N GLY A 109 34.85 3.17 4.72
CA GLY A 109 35.15 1.95 5.46
C GLY A 109 36.41 2.07 6.32
N ALA A 110 37.44 2.80 5.86
CA ALA A 110 38.62 3.07 6.69
C ALA A 110 38.32 4.00 7.87
N VAL A 111 37.48 5.04 7.66
CA VAL A 111 37.02 5.94 8.72
C VAL A 111 36.26 5.15 9.79
N PHE A 112 35.22 4.43 9.42
CA PHE A 112 34.41 3.67 10.39
C PHE A 112 35.17 2.50 11.01
N LYS A 113 36.15 1.92 10.32
CA LYS A 113 37.05 0.92 10.92
C LYS A 113 37.95 1.52 12.01
N ALA A 114 38.40 2.76 11.81
CA ALA A 114 39.18 3.46 12.84
C ALA A 114 38.30 3.81 14.04
N GLU A 115 37.09 4.34 13.81
CA GLU A 115 36.12 4.63 14.86
C GLU A 115 35.65 3.37 15.61
N ALA A 116 35.55 2.24 14.91
CA ALA A 116 35.05 0.98 15.48
C ALA A 116 35.91 0.48 16.64
N ARG A 117 37.18 0.90 16.70
CA ARG A 117 38.09 0.58 17.81
C ARG A 117 37.55 1.08 19.16
N PHE A 118 36.70 2.11 19.13
CA PHE A 118 36.14 2.75 20.32
C PHE A 118 34.80 2.16 20.74
N SER A 119 34.24 1.19 20.01
CA SER A 119 32.93 0.64 20.36
C SER A 119 32.99 -0.22 21.62
N LYS A 120 31.95 -0.14 22.45
CA LYS A 120 31.69 -1.12 23.51
C LYS A 120 30.95 -2.36 23.00
N VAL A 121 30.29 -2.26 21.84
CA VAL A 121 29.39 -3.29 21.31
C VAL A 121 30.05 -3.98 20.12
N HIS A 122 30.12 -5.30 20.17
CA HIS A 122 30.70 -6.14 19.11
C HIS A 122 29.74 -7.29 18.74
N PRO A 123 29.72 -7.74 17.47
CA PRO A 123 30.53 -7.27 16.35
C PRO A 123 30.09 -5.90 15.81
N VAL A 124 31.05 -5.10 15.33
CA VAL A 124 30.75 -3.82 14.67
C VAL A 124 30.43 -4.11 13.19
N PRO A 125 29.25 -3.73 12.67
CA PRO A 125 28.92 -3.94 11.26
C PRO A 125 29.84 -3.14 10.35
N ALA A 126 30.28 -3.77 9.27
CA ALA A 126 31.07 -3.11 8.24
C ALA A 126 30.16 -2.29 7.31
N LEU A 127 30.73 -1.26 6.67
CA LEU A 127 30.00 -0.45 5.67
C LEU A 127 29.52 -1.28 4.46
N GLY A 128 30.21 -2.39 4.18
CA GLY A 128 29.92 -3.26 3.04
C GLY A 128 30.47 -2.70 1.72
N ASP A 129 29.78 -3.05 0.63
CA ASP A 129 30.11 -2.67 -0.74
C ASP A 129 28.84 -2.26 -1.52
N ALA A 130 28.98 -2.02 -2.83
CA ALA A 130 27.90 -1.59 -3.70
C ALA A 130 26.73 -2.58 -3.84
N GLN A 131 26.96 -3.86 -3.53
CA GLN A 131 25.97 -4.93 -3.63
C GLN A 131 25.38 -5.33 -2.28
N SER A 132 25.83 -4.71 -1.18
CA SER A 132 25.23 -4.95 0.14
C SER A 132 23.71 -4.72 0.11
N THR A 133 23.02 -5.64 0.76
CA THR A 133 21.57 -5.65 0.85
C THR A 133 21.06 -4.47 1.66
N ARG A 134 19.77 -4.16 1.51
CA ARG A 134 19.12 -3.11 2.27
C ARG A 134 19.25 -3.32 3.78
N ASP A 135 19.05 -4.55 4.25
CA ASP A 135 19.10 -4.88 5.67
C ASP A 135 20.50 -4.74 6.25
N GLU A 136 21.54 -5.11 5.49
CA GLU A 136 22.94 -4.91 5.90
C GLU A 136 23.28 -3.41 6.02
N VAL A 137 22.82 -2.61 5.07
CA VAL A 137 23.02 -1.15 5.07
C VAL A 137 22.27 -0.51 6.24
N GLU A 138 21.01 -0.89 6.46
CA GLU A 138 20.22 -0.40 7.59
C GLU A 138 20.84 -0.81 8.93
N ALA A 139 21.32 -2.05 9.06
CA ALA A 139 22.02 -2.52 10.27
C ALA A 139 23.29 -1.70 10.56
N PHE A 140 24.08 -1.38 9.52
CA PHE A 140 25.25 -0.51 9.64
C PHE A 140 24.86 0.87 10.19
N TYR A 141 23.95 1.59 9.52
CA TYR A 141 23.59 2.95 9.94
C TYR A 141 22.90 2.97 11.31
N ASN A 142 22.04 2.00 11.60
CA ASN A 142 21.38 1.88 12.91
C ASN A 142 22.38 1.67 14.03
N PHE A 143 23.38 0.81 13.84
CA PHE A 143 24.46 0.62 14.81
C PHE A 143 25.21 1.93 15.08
N TRP A 144 25.60 2.65 14.02
CA TRP A 144 26.38 3.88 14.16
C TRP A 144 25.59 5.06 14.73
N TYR A 145 24.28 5.16 14.49
CA TYR A 145 23.43 6.16 15.16
C TYR A 145 23.27 5.90 16.66
N HIS A 146 23.43 4.65 17.09
CA HIS A 146 23.38 4.21 18.48
C HIS A 146 24.77 3.83 19.02
N PHE A 147 25.84 4.37 18.42
CA PHE A 147 27.21 4.01 18.78
C PHE A 147 27.50 4.33 20.24
N ASP A 148 27.90 3.31 21.00
CA ASP A 148 28.35 3.47 22.39
C ASP A 148 29.88 3.39 22.46
N SER A 149 30.51 4.55 22.68
CA SER A 149 31.95 4.71 22.75
C SER A 149 32.49 4.43 24.16
N TRP A 150 33.59 3.70 24.26
CA TRP A 150 34.33 3.57 25.52
C TRP A 150 35.28 4.73 25.82
N ARG A 151 35.46 5.69 24.90
CA ARG A 151 36.36 6.83 25.13
C ARG A 151 35.98 7.56 26.43
N SER A 152 36.93 7.65 27.37
CA SER A 152 36.69 8.29 28.67
C SER A 152 37.13 9.75 28.71
N PHE A 153 38.17 10.10 27.95
CA PHE A 153 38.83 11.41 27.96
C PHE A 153 39.49 11.78 29.30
N GLU A 154 39.63 10.82 30.22
CA GLU A 154 40.22 11.02 31.56
C GLU A 154 41.71 11.36 31.50
N TYR A 155 42.41 10.96 30.44
CA TYR A 155 43.81 11.32 30.27
C TYR A 155 44.01 12.85 30.15
N LEU A 156 42.96 13.61 29.84
CA LEU A 156 43.00 15.07 29.76
C LEU A 156 42.61 15.77 31.07
N ASP A 157 42.26 15.03 32.11
CA ASP A 157 41.89 15.59 33.42
C ASP A 157 43.06 16.40 34.01
N GLU A 158 42.80 17.55 34.60
CA GLU A 158 43.82 18.29 35.36
C GLU A 158 44.15 17.55 36.65
N ASP A 159 45.42 17.62 37.07
CA ASP A 159 45.89 16.91 38.28
C ASP A 159 45.14 17.45 39.51
N VAL A 160 44.60 16.53 40.31
CA VAL A 160 43.88 16.86 41.54
C VAL A 160 44.92 16.89 42.68
N PRO A 161 45.21 18.06 43.29
CA PRO A 161 46.16 18.13 44.38
C PRO A 161 45.70 17.24 45.54
N ASP A 162 46.59 16.37 46.02
CA ASP A 162 46.30 15.48 47.16
C ASP A 162 46.62 16.13 48.51
N ASP A 163 46.82 17.45 48.52
CA ASP A 163 47.05 18.20 49.75
C ASP A 163 45.81 18.13 50.63
N ASN A 164 46.00 17.55 51.81
CA ASN A 164 44.97 17.17 52.78
C ASN A 164 44.26 18.38 53.43
N GLU A 165 44.62 19.60 53.04
CA GLU A 165 44.21 20.85 53.71
C GLU A 165 42.89 21.42 53.18
N ASN A 166 42.45 21.10 51.96
CA ASN A 166 41.23 21.70 51.41
C ASN A 166 40.38 20.75 50.54
N ARG A 167 39.52 19.98 51.20
CA ARG A 167 38.53 19.08 50.58
C ARG A 167 37.68 19.75 49.49
N ASP A 168 37.37 21.04 49.63
CA ASP A 168 36.57 21.77 48.65
C ASP A 168 37.34 22.01 47.35
N GLN A 169 38.66 22.22 47.42
CA GLN A 169 39.53 22.35 46.25
C GLN A 169 39.58 21.03 45.47
N LYS A 170 39.75 19.89 46.16
CA LYS A 170 39.69 18.55 45.54
C LYS A 170 38.37 18.33 44.81
N ARG A 171 37.24 18.57 45.49
CA ARG A 171 35.90 18.43 44.90
C ARG A 171 35.67 19.37 43.72
N HIS A 172 36.20 20.60 43.79
CA HIS A 172 36.11 21.57 42.70
C HIS A 172 36.85 21.07 41.45
N MET A 173 38.05 20.50 41.62
CA MET A 173 38.83 19.94 40.51
C MET A 173 38.20 18.69 39.90
N GLU A 174 37.74 17.76 40.73
CA GLU A 174 37.01 16.58 40.25
C GLU A 174 35.76 16.97 39.44
N ARG A 175 35.02 18.00 39.88
CA ARG A 175 33.87 18.54 39.15
C ARG A 175 34.28 19.20 37.83
N LYS A 176 35.37 19.97 37.81
CA LYS A 176 35.90 20.59 36.58
C LYS A 176 36.27 19.52 35.55
N ASN A 177 36.99 18.49 35.99
CA ASN A 177 37.38 17.34 35.18
C ASN A 177 36.16 16.58 34.65
N ALA A 178 35.19 16.25 35.51
CA ALA A 178 33.95 15.60 35.10
C ALA A 178 33.17 16.39 34.03
N ASN A 179 33.09 17.71 34.19
CA ASN A 179 32.45 18.59 33.20
C ASN A 179 33.24 18.64 31.88
N ALA A 180 34.57 18.70 31.94
CA ALA A 180 35.42 18.67 30.74
C ALA A 180 35.26 17.36 29.96
N ARG A 181 35.25 16.20 30.65
CA ARG A 181 34.99 14.90 30.03
C ARG A 181 33.60 14.84 29.41
N LYS A 182 32.57 15.33 30.10
CA LYS A 182 31.20 15.38 29.57
C LYS A 182 31.14 16.21 28.29
N LYS A 183 31.80 17.37 28.27
CA LYS A 183 31.91 18.22 27.07
C LYS A 183 32.62 17.48 25.92
N LYS A 184 33.76 16.85 26.19
CA LYS A 184 34.52 16.09 25.17
C LYS A 184 33.73 14.91 24.60
N LYS A 185 33.01 14.17 25.44
CA LYS A 185 32.09 13.10 24.98
C LYS A 185 30.97 13.64 24.10
N ALA A 186 30.40 14.80 24.45
CA ALA A 186 29.38 15.43 23.62
C ALA A 186 29.94 15.89 22.26
N GLU A 187 31.13 16.50 22.24
CA GLU A 187 31.84 16.91 21.03
C GLU A 187 32.16 15.71 20.13
N ASP A 188 32.67 14.61 20.69
CA ASP A 188 33.01 13.38 19.95
C ASP A 188 31.76 12.71 19.37
N ASN A 189 30.67 12.63 20.14
CA ASN A 189 29.39 12.12 19.64
C ASN A 189 28.82 13.00 18.52
N ALA A 190 28.96 14.31 18.61
CA ALA A 190 28.53 15.24 17.56
C ALA A 190 29.39 15.09 16.30
N ARG A 191 30.71 14.94 16.45
CA ARG A 191 31.65 14.65 15.36
C ARG A 191 31.30 13.36 14.64
N LEU A 192 31.06 12.27 15.37
CA LEU A 192 30.72 10.97 14.79
C LEU A 192 29.37 11.01 14.05
N ARG A 193 28.36 11.70 14.61
CA ARG A 193 27.07 11.93 13.92
C ARG A 193 27.26 12.66 12.60
N LYS A 194 28.07 13.73 12.60
CA LYS A 194 28.38 14.48 11.38
C LYS A 194 29.05 13.59 10.32
N LEU A 195 30.01 12.75 10.71
CA LEU A 195 30.64 11.78 9.80
C LEU A 195 29.62 10.79 9.22
N LEU A 196 28.71 10.29 10.06
CA LEU A 196 27.67 9.37 9.65
C LEU A 196 26.69 9.99 8.66
N ASP A 197 26.24 11.21 8.92
CA ASP A 197 25.33 11.95 8.05
C ASP A 197 25.99 12.28 6.70
N GLU A 198 27.27 12.66 6.70
CA GLU A 198 28.05 12.90 5.47
C GLU A 198 28.23 11.61 4.65
N CYS A 199 28.51 10.48 5.31
CA CYS A 199 28.59 9.18 4.66
C CYS A 199 27.23 8.79 4.06
N MET A 200 26.15 8.89 4.85
CA MET A 200 24.79 8.59 4.42
C MET A 200 24.35 9.41 3.21
N ALA A 201 24.65 10.72 3.20
CA ALA A 201 24.33 11.60 2.07
C ALA A 201 25.07 11.22 0.79
N GLY A 202 26.29 10.68 0.92
CA GLY A 202 27.11 10.20 -0.18
C GLY A 202 26.76 8.79 -0.67
N ASP A 203 26.06 7.97 0.11
CA ASP A 203 25.82 6.56 -0.19
C ASP A 203 24.77 6.38 -1.31
N GLU A 204 25.20 5.78 -2.43
CA GLU A 204 24.36 5.53 -3.59
C GLU A 204 23.31 4.44 -3.35
N ARG A 205 23.58 3.49 -2.44
CA ARG A 205 22.65 2.40 -2.11
C ARG A 205 21.39 2.96 -1.46
N ILE A 206 21.55 3.94 -0.56
CA ILE A 206 20.42 4.61 0.09
C ILE A 206 19.57 5.37 -0.92
N LYS A 207 20.21 6.05 -1.87
CA LYS A 207 19.50 6.73 -2.96
C LYS A 207 18.70 5.73 -3.80
N ARG A 208 19.32 4.60 -4.15
CA ARG A 208 18.68 3.50 -4.88
C ARG A 208 17.49 2.93 -4.09
N PHE A 209 17.66 2.57 -2.82
CA PHE A 209 16.56 2.04 -2.00
C PHE A 209 15.39 3.02 -1.87
N ARG A 210 15.68 4.33 -1.74
CA ARG A 210 14.64 5.38 -1.73
C ARG A 210 13.91 5.47 -3.07
N GLN A 211 14.62 5.41 -4.19
CA GLN A 211 14.04 5.42 -5.53
C GLN A 211 13.18 4.18 -5.78
N GLU A 212 13.67 2.99 -5.43
CA GLU A 212 12.93 1.73 -5.54
C GLU A 212 11.67 1.75 -4.67
N ALA A 213 11.75 2.24 -3.43
CA ALA A 213 10.59 2.39 -2.55
C ALA A 213 9.57 3.38 -3.10
N SER A 214 10.01 4.51 -3.67
CA SER A 214 9.14 5.49 -4.33
C SER A 214 8.48 4.90 -5.58
N ALA A 215 9.24 4.21 -6.43
CA ALA A 215 8.73 3.56 -7.63
C ALA A 215 7.70 2.46 -7.29
N SER A 216 7.96 1.65 -6.27
CA SER A 216 7.01 0.64 -5.78
C SER A 216 5.71 1.28 -5.27
N LYS A 217 5.80 2.37 -4.50
CA LYS A 217 4.63 3.12 -4.02
C LYS A 217 3.84 3.75 -5.17
N ASN A 218 4.53 4.39 -6.12
CA ASN A 218 3.89 4.98 -7.29
C ASN A 218 3.23 3.93 -8.17
N LYS A 219 3.88 2.79 -8.41
CA LYS A 219 3.30 1.66 -9.14
C LYS A 219 2.01 1.18 -8.48
N LYS A 220 2.03 0.92 -7.17
CA LYS A 220 0.82 0.52 -6.42
C LYS A 220 -0.30 1.57 -6.50
N ARG A 221 0.03 2.86 -6.46
CA ARG A 221 -0.95 3.94 -6.61
C ARG A 221 -1.57 3.93 -8.00
N LEU A 222 -0.75 3.86 -9.06
CA LEU A 222 -1.22 3.83 -10.45
C LEU A 222 -2.07 2.57 -10.74
N GLU A 223 -1.68 1.41 -10.21
CA GLU A 223 -2.48 0.18 -10.31
C GLU A 223 -3.84 0.32 -9.62
N LYS A 224 -3.88 0.96 -8.45
CA LYS A 224 -5.14 1.24 -7.74
C LYS A 224 -6.01 2.23 -8.52
N GLU A 225 -5.46 3.34 -8.99
CA GLU A 225 -6.18 4.35 -9.79
C GLU A 225 -6.72 3.74 -11.09
N ALA A 226 -5.95 2.88 -11.77
CA ALA A 226 -6.40 2.17 -12.98
C ALA A 226 -7.53 1.18 -12.68
N ALA A 227 -7.46 0.46 -11.56
CA ALA A 227 -8.52 -0.44 -11.12
C ALA A 227 -9.82 0.31 -10.78
N GLU A 228 -9.72 1.44 -10.06
CA GLU A 228 -10.86 2.31 -9.75
C GLU A 228 -11.49 2.91 -11.01
N LYS A 229 -10.66 3.38 -11.96
CA LYS A 229 -11.15 3.88 -13.25
C LYS A 229 -11.87 2.80 -14.04
N LYS A 230 -11.30 1.60 -14.14
CA LYS A 230 -11.95 0.48 -14.82
C LYS A 230 -13.27 0.10 -14.15
N ALA A 231 -13.32 0.05 -12.82
CA ALA A 231 -14.55 -0.24 -12.09
C ALA A 231 -15.63 0.83 -12.32
N ALA A 232 -15.26 2.10 -12.42
CA ALA A 232 -16.18 3.19 -12.75
C ALA A 232 -16.71 3.07 -14.19
N GLU A 233 -15.84 2.78 -15.16
CA GLU A 233 -16.23 2.55 -16.57
C GLU A 233 -17.16 1.33 -16.70
N ASP A 234 -16.84 0.22 -16.01
CA ASP A 234 -17.66 -0.99 -15.99
C ASP A 234 -19.03 -0.73 -15.34
N ALA A 235 -19.09 0.06 -14.26
CA ALA A 235 -20.33 0.45 -13.59
C ALA A 235 -21.20 1.38 -14.45
N GLU A 236 -20.58 2.34 -15.14
CA GLU A 236 -21.27 3.24 -16.08
C GLU A 236 -21.81 2.45 -17.27
N ALA A 237 -21.03 1.53 -17.83
CA ALA A 237 -21.46 0.64 -18.91
C ALA A 237 -22.62 -0.28 -18.47
N ALA A 238 -22.56 -0.83 -17.25
CA ALA A 238 -23.63 -1.65 -16.69
C ALA A 238 -24.92 -0.84 -16.48
N LYS A 239 -24.80 0.39 -15.97
CA LYS A 239 -25.95 1.30 -15.82
C LYS A 239 -26.56 1.66 -17.18
N ALA A 240 -25.74 2.04 -18.15
CA ALA A 240 -26.22 2.35 -19.50
C ALA A 240 -26.89 1.15 -20.17
N ALA A 241 -26.37 -0.07 -19.95
CA ALA A 241 -27.00 -1.30 -20.45
C ALA A 241 -28.35 -1.58 -19.75
N ALA A 242 -28.43 -1.38 -18.43
CA ALA A 242 -29.67 -1.52 -17.68
C ALA A 242 -30.73 -0.49 -18.11
N ASP A 243 -30.33 0.77 -18.30
CA ASP A 243 -31.23 1.85 -18.76
C ASP A 243 -31.76 1.56 -20.17
N ARG A 244 -30.90 1.08 -21.10
CA ARG A 244 -31.34 0.65 -22.44
C ARG A 244 -32.30 -0.53 -22.37
N ALA A 245 -31.99 -1.56 -21.58
CA ALA A 245 -32.86 -2.72 -21.42
C ALA A 245 -34.22 -2.34 -20.81
N ALA A 246 -34.25 -1.40 -19.86
CA ALA A 246 -35.48 -0.87 -19.28
C ALA A 246 -36.32 -0.10 -20.31
N ALA A 247 -35.68 0.76 -21.13
CA ALA A 247 -36.36 1.51 -22.18
C ALA A 247 -36.95 0.57 -23.26
N GLU A 248 -36.19 -0.43 -23.71
CA GLU A 248 -36.67 -1.44 -24.66
C GLU A 248 -37.84 -2.26 -24.09
N ALA A 249 -37.77 -2.62 -22.80
CA ALA A 249 -38.85 -3.33 -22.13
C ALA A 249 -40.12 -2.48 -21.99
N GLU A 250 -39.99 -1.18 -21.69
CA GLU A 250 -41.11 -0.25 -21.61
C GLU A 250 -41.77 -0.04 -22.99
N GLU A 251 -40.96 0.14 -24.04
CA GLU A 251 -41.45 0.26 -25.42
C GLU A 251 -42.22 -0.98 -25.85
N ARG A 252 -41.67 -2.17 -25.57
CA ARG A 252 -42.34 -3.44 -25.86
C ARG A 252 -43.64 -3.59 -25.09
N ALA A 253 -43.66 -3.25 -23.80
CA ALA A 253 -44.87 -3.29 -22.98
C ALA A 253 -45.95 -2.30 -23.49
N LYS A 254 -45.55 -1.13 -23.99
CA LYS A 254 -46.47 -0.16 -24.62
C LYS A 254 -47.03 -0.71 -25.94
N ALA A 255 -46.18 -1.29 -26.79
CA ALA A 255 -46.60 -1.92 -28.03
C ALA A 255 -47.60 -3.07 -27.77
N ASP A 256 -47.34 -3.92 -26.78
CA ASP A 256 -48.23 -5.02 -26.39
C ASP A 256 -49.58 -4.52 -25.86
N ARG A 257 -49.59 -3.45 -25.05
CA ARG A 257 -50.83 -2.81 -24.57
C ARG A 257 -51.65 -2.24 -25.72
N ASP A 258 -51.01 -1.56 -26.66
CA ASP A 258 -51.70 -0.96 -27.81
C ASP A 258 -52.22 -2.04 -28.77
N ALA A 259 -51.45 -3.11 -29.00
CA ALA A 259 -51.91 -4.28 -29.75
C ALA A 259 -53.11 -4.95 -29.06
N SER A 260 -53.06 -5.15 -27.73
CA SER A 260 -54.17 -5.73 -26.96
C SER A 260 -55.44 -4.87 -27.01
N LYS A 261 -55.32 -3.54 -26.91
CA LYS A 261 -56.45 -2.61 -27.08
C LYS A 261 -57.07 -2.72 -28.46
N LYS A 262 -56.25 -2.72 -29.51
CA LYS A 262 -56.71 -2.89 -30.90
C LYS A 262 -57.43 -4.22 -31.10
N ALA A 263 -56.88 -5.31 -30.56
CA ALA A 263 -57.50 -6.63 -30.62
C ALA A 263 -58.85 -6.68 -29.91
N LYS A 264 -58.95 -6.10 -28.70
CA LYS A 264 -60.22 -6.01 -27.95
C LYS A 264 -61.28 -5.21 -28.68
N GLU A 265 -60.92 -4.07 -29.28
CA GLU A 265 -61.86 -3.25 -30.06
C GLU A 265 -62.30 -3.96 -31.36
N ALA A 266 -61.38 -4.64 -32.04
CA ALA A 266 -61.71 -5.47 -33.20
C ALA A 266 -62.69 -6.60 -32.83
N ALA A 267 -62.45 -7.30 -31.71
CA ALA A 267 -63.35 -8.35 -31.24
C ALA A 267 -64.75 -7.84 -30.88
N LYS A 268 -64.86 -6.69 -30.18
CA LYS A 268 -66.16 -6.05 -29.90
C LYS A 268 -66.91 -5.68 -31.18
N ASN A 269 -66.21 -5.13 -32.17
CA ASN A 269 -66.80 -4.75 -33.45
C ASN A 269 -67.27 -5.98 -34.24
N ALA A 270 -66.51 -7.07 -34.21
CA ALA A 270 -66.89 -8.35 -34.81
C ALA A 270 -68.18 -8.89 -34.17
N VAL A 271 -68.27 -8.95 -32.84
CA VAL A 271 -69.48 -9.38 -32.11
C VAL A 271 -70.68 -8.52 -32.48
N LYS A 272 -70.54 -7.18 -32.51
CA LYS A 272 -71.63 -6.27 -32.92
C LYS A 272 -72.11 -6.56 -34.35
N LYS A 273 -71.19 -6.82 -35.28
CA LYS A 273 -71.52 -7.17 -36.66
C LYS A 273 -72.27 -8.50 -36.72
N ASN A 274 -71.82 -9.51 -36.00
CA ASN A 274 -72.45 -10.83 -35.97
C ASN A 274 -73.87 -10.76 -35.37
N LYS A 275 -74.08 -10.05 -34.26
CA LYS A 275 -75.43 -9.81 -33.69
C LYS A 275 -76.40 -9.17 -34.69
N ARG A 276 -75.90 -8.25 -35.55
CA ARG A 276 -76.72 -7.64 -36.60
C ARG A 276 -77.11 -8.64 -37.68
N VAL A 277 -76.20 -9.54 -38.07
CA VAL A 277 -76.49 -10.61 -39.04
C VAL A 277 -77.58 -11.55 -38.48
N LEU A 278 -77.46 -11.97 -37.22
CA LEU A 278 -78.45 -12.82 -36.57
C LEU A 278 -79.86 -12.17 -36.56
N ARG A 279 -79.98 -10.92 -36.09
CA ARG A 279 -81.28 -10.21 -36.11
C ARG A 279 -81.79 -9.95 -37.54
N GLY A 280 -80.88 -9.66 -38.48
CA GLY A 280 -81.22 -9.44 -39.88
C GLY A 280 -81.81 -10.69 -40.53
N SER A 281 -81.27 -11.87 -40.23
CA SER A 281 -81.72 -13.13 -40.84
C SER A 281 -83.21 -13.41 -40.59
N VAL A 282 -83.71 -13.22 -39.36
CA VAL A 282 -85.14 -13.45 -39.08
C VAL A 282 -86.04 -12.39 -39.72
N LYS A 283 -85.54 -11.16 -39.90
CA LYS A 283 -86.25 -10.13 -40.68
C LYS A 283 -86.32 -10.52 -42.15
N ASP A 284 -85.23 -11.00 -42.73
CA ASP A 284 -85.18 -11.46 -44.13
C ASP A 284 -86.12 -12.66 -44.35
N ALA A 285 -86.33 -13.48 -43.31
CA ALA A 285 -87.31 -14.57 -43.29
C ALA A 285 -88.75 -14.13 -42.94
N ASN A 286 -89.06 -12.83 -42.96
CA ASN A 286 -90.35 -12.27 -42.55
C ASN A 286 -90.83 -12.74 -41.16
N TYR A 287 -89.89 -12.92 -40.23
CA TYR A 287 -90.13 -13.44 -38.89
C TYR A 287 -90.88 -14.78 -38.88
N PHE A 288 -90.73 -15.56 -39.95
CA PHE A 288 -91.40 -16.82 -40.21
C PHE A 288 -92.93 -16.74 -40.23
N ALA A 289 -93.49 -15.55 -40.49
CA ALA A 289 -94.93 -15.34 -40.65
C ALA A 289 -95.40 -15.68 -42.08
N ALA A 290 -96.58 -16.29 -42.20
CA ALA A 290 -97.19 -16.65 -43.49
C ALA A 290 -97.79 -15.46 -44.27
N GLY A 291 -97.84 -14.26 -43.66
CA GLY A 291 -98.31 -12.99 -44.23
C GLY A 291 -97.60 -11.83 -43.53
N ASP A 292 -98.23 -10.67 -43.40
CA ASP A 292 -97.60 -9.54 -42.70
C ASP A 292 -97.33 -9.87 -41.23
N ALA A 293 -96.06 -9.80 -40.80
CA ALA A 293 -95.67 -10.10 -39.43
C ALA A 293 -96.25 -9.08 -38.46
N THR A 294 -97.05 -9.54 -37.49
CA THR A 294 -97.60 -8.67 -36.45
C THR A 294 -96.52 -8.20 -35.48
N PRO A 295 -96.68 -7.03 -34.82
CA PRO A 295 -95.72 -6.55 -33.82
C PRO A 295 -95.41 -7.57 -32.73
N ALA A 296 -96.40 -8.37 -32.30
CA ALA A 296 -96.21 -9.42 -31.31
C ALA A 296 -95.35 -10.60 -31.83
N THR A 297 -95.48 -10.95 -33.11
CA THR A 297 -94.68 -12.02 -33.75
C THR A 297 -93.23 -11.58 -33.92
N ILE A 298 -93.03 -10.32 -34.34
CA ILE A 298 -91.71 -9.71 -34.47
C ILE A 298 -90.98 -9.69 -33.13
N ASP A 299 -91.67 -9.24 -32.08
CA ASP A 299 -91.11 -9.17 -30.72
C ASP A 299 -90.76 -10.56 -30.17
N ALA A 300 -91.65 -11.55 -30.32
CA ALA A 300 -91.40 -12.90 -29.86
C ALA A 300 -90.20 -13.56 -30.57
N VAL A 301 -90.09 -13.40 -31.89
CA VAL A 301 -88.98 -13.95 -32.69
C VAL A 301 -87.67 -13.25 -32.35
N LEU A 302 -87.65 -11.92 -32.25
CA LEU A 302 -86.45 -11.18 -31.87
C LEU A 302 -86.04 -11.47 -30.42
N GLY A 303 -86.99 -11.66 -29.50
CA GLY A 303 -86.72 -12.06 -28.12
C GLY A 303 -86.01 -13.41 -28.04
N HIS A 304 -86.43 -14.40 -28.83
CA HIS A 304 -85.72 -15.69 -28.89
C HIS A 304 -84.37 -15.60 -29.60
N VAL A 305 -84.22 -14.72 -30.61
CA VAL A 305 -82.89 -14.43 -31.20
C VAL A 305 -81.95 -13.83 -30.16
N GLU A 306 -82.44 -12.92 -29.30
CA GLU A 306 -81.66 -12.32 -28.23
C GLU A 306 -81.32 -13.32 -27.12
N LEU A 307 -82.25 -14.21 -26.80
CA LEU A 307 -82.00 -15.33 -25.91
C LEU A 307 -80.85 -16.21 -26.44
N VAL A 308 -80.92 -16.65 -27.70
CA VAL A 308 -79.83 -17.43 -28.33
C VAL A 308 -78.51 -16.63 -28.33
N GLN A 309 -78.55 -15.34 -28.66
CA GLN A 309 -77.36 -14.47 -28.59
C GLN A 309 -76.73 -14.38 -27.20
N SER A 310 -77.50 -14.56 -26.13
CA SER A 310 -76.99 -14.56 -24.76
C SER A 310 -76.32 -15.88 -24.34
N LYS A 311 -76.55 -16.96 -25.11
CA LYS A 311 -76.06 -18.31 -24.82
C LYS A 311 -74.85 -18.72 -25.66
N VAL A 312 -74.59 -18.02 -26.76
CA VAL A 312 -73.43 -18.27 -27.62
C VAL A 312 -72.27 -17.35 -27.26
N ASP A 313 -71.06 -17.88 -27.24
CA ASP A 313 -69.84 -17.08 -27.14
C ASP A 313 -69.52 -16.36 -28.48
N PRO A 314 -68.54 -15.44 -28.53
CA PRO A 314 -68.21 -14.70 -29.75
C PRO A 314 -67.87 -15.57 -30.97
N ASP A 315 -67.25 -16.73 -30.77
CA ASP A 315 -66.83 -17.63 -31.84
C ASP A 315 -68.01 -18.46 -32.33
N GLU A 316 -68.82 -19.00 -31.42
CA GLU A 316 -70.11 -19.62 -31.71
C GLU A 316 -71.03 -18.65 -32.46
N MET A 317 -71.06 -17.37 -32.04
CA MET A 317 -71.84 -16.31 -32.68
C MET A 317 -71.32 -15.96 -34.07
N ALA A 318 -70.00 -15.96 -34.29
CA ALA A 318 -69.40 -15.76 -35.60
C ALA A 318 -69.71 -16.92 -36.54
N ALA A 319 -69.63 -18.16 -36.04
CA ALA A 319 -69.98 -19.35 -36.81
C ALA A 319 -71.46 -19.35 -37.22
N LEU A 320 -72.37 -19.01 -36.29
CA LEU A 320 -73.79 -18.89 -36.58
C LEU A 320 -74.08 -17.76 -37.58
N ALA A 321 -73.46 -16.59 -37.39
CA ALA A 321 -73.57 -15.47 -38.32
C ALA A 321 -73.06 -15.85 -39.72
N GLY A 322 -71.97 -16.61 -39.81
CA GLY A 322 -71.44 -17.13 -41.07
C GLY A 322 -72.42 -18.05 -41.79
N LYS A 323 -73.10 -18.93 -41.05
CA LYS A 323 -74.13 -19.83 -41.61
C LYS A 323 -75.39 -19.08 -42.08
N LEU A 324 -75.78 -18.02 -41.39
CA LEU A 324 -76.96 -17.21 -41.73
C LEU A 324 -76.68 -16.14 -42.80
N SER A 325 -75.42 -15.75 -42.97
CA SER A 325 -75.04 -14.65 -43.86
C SER A 325 -75.35 -14.98 -45.32
N GLY A 326 -76.21 -14.17 -45.94
CA GLY A 326 -76.54 -14.27 -47.37
C GLY A 326 -77.69 -15.22 -47.70
N LEU A 327 -78.24 -15.93 -46.72
CA LEU A 327 -79.48 -16.69 -46.89
C LEU A 327 -80.67 -15.75 -47.05
N LYS A 328 -81.64 -16.14 -47.89
CA LYS A 328 -82.88 -15.37 -48.14
C LYS A 328 -84.16 -16.20 -48.08
N ALA A 329 -84.06 -17.52 -48.21
CA ALA A 329 -85.20 -18.41 -48.08
C ALA A 329 -85.55 -18.59 -46.60
N ALA A 330 -86.81 -18.36 -46.24
CA ALA A 330 -87.27 -18.43 -44.85
C ALA A 330 -87.03 -19.84 -44.24
N ASP A 331 -87.27 -20.90 -45.02
CA ASP A 331 -87.08 -22.29 -44.56
C ASP A 331 -85.61 -22.63 -44.31
N GLU A 332 -84.68 -22.13 -45.13
CA GLU A 332 -83.24 -22.32 -44.94
C GLU A 332 -82.74 -21.57 -43.70
N ILE A 333 -83.20 -20.33 -43.51
CA ILE A 333 -82.90 -19.53 -42.31
C ILE A 333 -83.45 -20.22 -41.07
N LYS A 334 -84.68 -20.74 -41.13
CA LYS A 334 -85.33 -21.47 -40.03
C LYS A 334 -84.59 -22.76 -39.70
N ALA A 335 -84.11 -23.50 -40.70
CA ALA A 335 -83.32 -24.71 -40.49
C ALA A 335 -82.00 -24.43 -39.75
N VAL A 336 -81.31 -23.34 -40.10
CA VAL A 336 -80.07 -22.93 -39.42
C VAL A 336 -80.34 -22.53 -37.96
N TRP A 337 -81.40 -21.77 -37.71
CA TRP A 337 -81.81 -21.40 -36.35
C TRP A 337 -82.22 -22.63 -35.53
N LYS A 338 -82.98 -23.55 -36.12
CA LYS A 338 -83.40 -24.79 -35.48
C LYS A 338 -82.21 -25.66 -35.08
N ALA A 339 -81.27 -25.88 -36.00
CA ALA A 339 -80.05 -26.64 -35.73
C ALA A 339 -79.21 -26.02 -34.62
N GLU A 340 -79.16 -24.68 -34.54
CA GLU A 340 -78.44 -24.01 -33.46
C GLU A 340 -79.16 -24.10 -32.11
N VAL A 341 -80.48 -23.95 -32.09
CA VAL A 341 -81.29 -24.13 -30.86
C VAL A 341 -81.15 -25.56 -30.35
N GLU A 342 -81.22 -26.57 -31.23
CA GLU A 342 -81.00 -27.98 -30.88
C GLU A 342 -79.59 -28.22 -30.33
N ARG A 343 -78.56 -27.60 -30.94
CA ARG A 343 -77.19 -27.67 -30.42
C ARG A 343 -77.08 -27.07 -29.02
N LEU A 344 -77.70 -25.91 -28.79
CA LEU A 344 -77.69 -25.24 -27.48
C LEU A 344 -78.46 -26.02 -26.41
N VAL A 345 -79.57 -26.65 -26.78
CA VAL A 345 -80.31 -27.56 -25.90
C VAL A 345 -79.47 -28.79 -25.58
N GLY A 346 -78.85 -29.42 -26.58
CA GLY A 346 -77.95 -30.57 -26.40
C GLY A 346 -76.71 -30.24 -25.57
N ALA A 347 -76.25 -28.99 -25.59
CA ALA A 347 -75.17 -28.48 -24.75
C ALA A 347 -75.62 -28.01 -23.35
N GLY A 348 -76.93 -28.10 -23.03
CA GLY A 348 -77.50 -27.66 -21.76
C GLY A 348 -77.51 -26.13 -21.55
N LYS A 349 -77.35 -25.34 -22.62
CA LYS A 349 -77.34 -23.86 -22.58
C LYS A 349 -78.75 -23.25 -22.76
N LEU A 350 -79.70 -24.02 -23.29
CA LEU A 350 -81.13 -23.69 -23.42
C LEU A 350 -81.98 -24.89 -22.98
N GLN A 351 -83.19 -24.64 -22.50
CA GLN A 351 -84.19 -25.69 -22.31
C GLN A 351 -85.05 -25.88 -23.56
N GLU A 352 -85.62 -27.06 -23.71
CA GLU A 352 -86.54 -27.35 -24.81
C GLU A 352 -87.75 -26.41 -24.78
N GLY A 353 -88.09 -25.82 -25.93
CA GLY A 353 -89.18 -24.86 -26.05
C GLY A 353 -88.86 -23.41 -25.65
N GLU A 354 -87.69 -23.12 -25.06
CA GLU A 354 -87.30 -21.75 -24.66
C GLU A 354 -87.09 -20.80 -25.84
N ALA A 355 -86.82 -21.32 -27.04
CA ALA A 355 -86.65 -20.54 -28.27
C ALA A 355 -87.65 -20.96 -29.36
N LYS A 356 -88.86 -21.37 -28.96
CA LYS A 356 -89.84 -22.05 -29.81
C LYS A 356 -90.18 -21.37 -31.13
N THR A 357 -90.22 -20.03 -31.18
CA THR A 357 -90.55 -19.30 -32.42
C THR A 357 -89.44 -19.37 -33.49
N LEU A 358 -88.27 -19.89 -33.13
CA LEU A 358 -87.15 -20.15 -34.04
C LEU A 358 -87.12 -21.59 -34.54
N THR A 359 -87.93 -22.48 -33.95
CA THR A 359 -87.92 -23.93 -34.20
C THR A 359 -89.26 -24.47 -34.72
N GLU A 360 -90.38 -23.86 -34.32
CA GLU A 360 -91.77 -24.16 -34.69
C GLU A 360 -92.25 -23.19 -35.77
#